data_AF-A0A9P0LLR2-F1
#
_entry.id   AF-A0A9P0LLR2-F1
#
_cell.length_a   1.000
_cell.length_b   1.000
_cell.length_c   1.000
_cell.angle_alpha   90.00
_cell.angle_beta   90.00
_cell.angle_gamma   90.00
#
_symmetry.space_group_name_H-M   'P 1'
#
loop_
_entity.id
_entity.type
_entity.pdbx_description
1 polymer ?
#
loop_
_entity_poly.entity_id
_entity_poly.type
_entity_poly.pdbx_seq_one_letter_code
_entity_poly.pdbx_strand_id
1 'polypeptide(L)'
;VIQELRNPCEPSPCGANAVCKERNGAGSCVCLPEHIGNPYEGCRPECVINSDCPSNKACIRNKCLDPCPGTCGQNANCQVINHLPSCTCIPGYTGDPFRFCSIIVERKYFMLPMTLLR
;
A
#
# COMPACT_ATOMS: atom_id res chain seq x y z
N VAL A 1 37.50 -21.72 36.54
CA VAL A 1 37.46 -21.44 35.09
C VAL A 1 36.79 -20.09 34.93
N ILE A 2 37.52 -19.06 34.49
CA ILE A 2 36.90 -17.79 34.12
C ILE A 2 36.22 -18.09 32.78
N GLN A 3 34.90 -18.26 32.79
CA GLN A 3 34.16 -18.43 31.55
C GLN A 3 34.20 -17.06 30.88
N GLU A 4 35.12 -16.90 29.93
CA GLU A 4 35.16 -15.76 29.00
C GLU A 4 33.73 -15.47 28.58
N LEU A 5 33.20 -14.32 29.01
CA LEU A 5 31.84 -13.87 28.72
C LEU A 5 31.81 -13.44 27.24
N ARG A 6 31.95 -14.42 26.35
CA ARG A 6 32.03 -14.19 24.91
C ARG A 6 30.65 -13.73 24.48
N ASN A 7 30.55 -12.48 24.04
CA ASN A 7 29.30 -11.91 23.57
C ASN A 7 28.76 -12.76 22.42
N PRO A 8 27.60 -13.44 22.56
CA PRO A 8 27.11 -14.35 21.55
C PRO A 8 26.60 -13.64 20.29
N CYS A 9 26.61 -12.30 20.29
CA CYS A 9 26.32 -11.46 19.13
C CYS A 9 27.58 -10.89 18.45
N GLU A 10 28.79 -11.28 18.86
CA GLU A 10 30.05 -10.82 18.26
C GLU A 10 31.00 -11.98 17.91
N PRO A 11 31.20 -12.29 16.61
CA PRO A 11 30.51 -11.71 15.45
C PRO A 11 29.01 -12.09 15.43
N SER A 12 28.18 -11.26 14.79
CA SER A 12 26.73 -11.51 14.74
C SER A 12 26.42 -12.84 14.03
N PRO A 13 25.62 -13.73 14.65
CA PRO A 13 25.16 -14.96 14.00
C PRO A 13 23.95 -14.72 13.07
N CYS A 14 23.46 -13.49 12.96
CA CYS A 14 22.24 -13.17 12.23
C CYS A 14 22.51 -12.79 10.77
N GLY A 15 21.54 -13.10 9.90
CA GLY A 15 21.57 -12.72 8.50
C GLY A 15 21.32 -11.23 8.27
N ALA A 16 21.31 -10.82 7.00
CA ALA A 16 21.04 -9.43 6.62
C ALA A 16 19.67 -8.95 7.13
N ASN A 17 19.57 -7.66 7.49
CA ASN A 17 18.35 -7.02 8.01
C ASN A 17 17.76 -7.70 9.27
N ALA A 18 18.60 -8.35 10.08
CA ALA A 18 18.24 -8.89 11.38
C ALA A 18 19.13 -8.30 12.48
N VAL A 19 18.59 -8.26 13.70
CA VAL A 19 19.29 -7.83 14.91
C VAL A 19 19.52 -9.02 15.83
N CYS A 20 20.75 -9.15 16.34
CA CYS A 20 21.07 -10.11 17.38
C CYS A 20 20.72 -9.54 18.76
N LYS A 21 20.06 -10.35 19.59
CA LYS A 21 19.81 -10.07 21.01
C LYS A 21 20.27 -11.27 21.82
N GLU A 22 21.00 -11.04 22.90
CA GLU A 22 21.36 -12.10 23.84
C GLU A 22 20.09 -12.58 24.58
N ARG A 23 19.90 -13.90 24.66
CA ARG A 23 18.88 -14.58 25.44
C ARG A 23 19.44 -15.88 26.03
N ASN A 24 19.50 -15.98 27.35
CA ASN A 24 19.94 -17.17 28.09
C ASN A 24 21.37 -17.65 27.73
N GLY A 25 22.30 -16.72 27.54
CA GLY A 25 23.68 -16.98 27.13
C GLY A 25 23.87 -17.26 25.65
N ALA A 26 22.82 -17.13 24.82
CA ALA A 26 22.86 -17.41 23.38
C ALA A 26 22.38 -16.22 22.54
N GLY A 27 22.87 -16.12 21.31
CA GLY A 27 22.45 -15.10 20.35
C GLY A 27 21.12 -15.48 19.72
N SER A 28 20.11 -14.63 19.85
CA SER A 28 18.79 -14.80 19.25
C SER A 28 18.56 -13.74 18.18
N CYS A 29 18.25 -14.18 16.97
CA CYS A 29 18.08 -13.31 15.82
C CYS A 29 16.60 -12.96 15.61
N VAL A 30 16.32 -11.68 15.34
CA VAL A 30 14.98 -11.19 15.00
C VAL A 30 15.10 -10.26 13.81
N CYS A 31 14.18 -10.34 12.86
CA CYS A 31 14.13 -9.39 11.74
C CYS A 31 13.97 -7.96 12.27
N LEU A 32 14.59 -7.00 11.59
CA LEU A 32 14.27 -5.59 11.81
C LEU A 32 12.76 -5.34 11.58
N PRO A 33 12.20 -4.27 12.17
CA PRO A 33 10.80 -3.91 11.93
C PRO A 33 10.48 -3.93 10.44
N GLU A 34 9.25 -4.37 10.14
CA GLU A 34 8.71 -4.43 8.78
C GLU A 34 9.39 -5.40 7.80
N HIS A 35 10.44 -6.13 8.21
CA HIS A 35 11.08 -7.18 7.42
C HIS A 35 10.55 -8.57 7.78
N ILE A 36 10.55 -9.47 6.80
CA ILE A 36 10.07 -10.84 6.91
C ILE A 36 11.12 -11.83 6.44
N GLY A 37 11.06 -13.08 6.92
CA GLY A 37 11.97 -14.16 6.52
C GLY A 37 12.56 -14.89 7.72
N ASN A 38 13.66 -15.62 7.48
CA ASN A 38 14.41 -16.29 8.52
C ASN A 38 15.54 -15.37 9.01
N PRO A 39 15.51 -14.86 10.26
CA PRO A 39 16.52 -13.91 10.74
C PRO A 39 17.93 -14.50 10.89
N TYR A 40 18.09 -15.83 10.85
CA TYR A 40 19.39 -16.48 10.82
C TYR A 40 20.00 -16.55 9.40
N GLU A 41 19.18 -16.47 8.35
CA GLU A 41 19.64 -16.47 6.95
C GLU A 41 19.65 -15.06 6.34
N GLY A 42 18.58 -14.30 6.61
CA GLY A 42 18.38 -12.95 6.14
C GLY A 42 16.90 -12.61 6.06
N CYS A 43 16.58 -11.37 6.38
CA CYS A 43 15.23 -10.82 6.23
C CYS A 43 15.17 -9.88 5.02
N ARG A 44 13.99 -9.80 4.40
CA ARG A 44 13.70 -8.94 3.26
C ARG A 44 12.44 -8.10 3.54
N PRO A 45 12.26 -6.97 2.85
CA PRO A 45 10.98 -6.28 2.86
C PRO A 45 9.83 -7.17 2.36
N GLU A 46 8.58 -6.75 2.60
CA GLU A 46 7.39 -7.45 2.07
C GLU A 46 7.39 -7.44 0.53
N CYS A 47 7.75 -6.31 -0.07
CA CYS A 47 7.85 -6.12 -1.51
C CYS A 47 8.99 -5.18 -1.87
N VAL A 48 9.47 -5.28 -3.11
CA VAL A 48 10.39 -4.33 -3.76
C VAL A 48 9.74 -3.76 -5.03
N ILE A 49 8.87 -4.54 -5.67
CA ILE A 49 8.13 -4.16 -6.88
C ILE A 49 6.65 -4.52 -6.74
N ASN A 50 5.81 -3.88 -7.55
CA ASN A 50 4.36 -4.07 -7.51
C ASN A 50 3.93 -5.55 -7.68
N SER A 51 4.62 -6.30 -8.55
CA SER A 51 4.32 -7.71 -8.79
C SER A 51 4.61 -8.65 -7.61
N ASP A 52 5.28 -8.17 -6.56
CA ASP A 52 5.43 -8.94 -5.31
C ASP A 52 4.12 -8.89 -4.49
N CYS A 53 3.25 -7.93 -4.77
CA CYS A 53 1.99 -7.74 -4.07
C CYS A 53 0.82 -8.43 -4.80
N PRO A 54 -0.29 -8.72 -4.09
CA PRO A 54 -1.56 -9.03 -4.73
C PRO A 54 -1.99 -7.93 -5.71
N SER A 55 -2.73 -8.29 -6.77
CA SER A 55 -3.12 -7.37 -7.85
C SER A 55 -3.95 -6.16 -7.40
N ASN A 56 -4.60 -6.25 -6.23
CA ASN A 56 -5.38 -5.19 -5.59
C ASN A 56 -4.58 -4.32 -4.61
N LYS A 57 -3.25 -4.43 -4.57
CA LYS A 57 -2.34 -3.65 -3.72
C LYS A 57 -1.15 -3.13 -4.53
N ALA A 58 -0.46 -2.11 -4.05
CA ALA A 58 0.76 -1.60 -4.66
C ALA A 58 1.94 -1.71 -3.68
N CYS A 59 3.15 -1.82 -4.20
CA CYS A 59 4.34 -1.75 -3.36
C CYS A 59 4.65 -0.30 -3.02
N ILE A 60 4.29 0.12 -1.80
CA ILE A 60 4.45 1.49 -1.32
C ILE A 60 5.33 1.43 -0.07
N ARG A 61 6.53 2.03 -0.16
CA ARG A 61 7.53 2.00 0.93
C ARG A 61 7.78 0.59 1.46
N ASN A 62 8.05 -0.34 0.54
CA ASN A 62 8.36 -1.75 0.84
C ASN A 62 7.23 -2.55 1.51
N LYS A 63 5.98 -2.09 1.35
CA LYS A 63 4.76 -2.72 1.86
C LYS A 63 3.67 -2.81 0.83
N CYS A 64 2.89 -3.89 0.88
CA CYS A 64 1.75 -4.09 0.00
C CYS A 64 0.51 -3.38 0.54
N LEU A 65 0.35 -2.12 0.14
CA LEU A 65 -0.69 -1.22 0.63
C LEU A 65 -1.74 -0.94 -0.45
N ASP A 66 -2.94 -0.52 -0.03
CA ASP A 66 -3.96 -0.03 -0.94
C ASP A 66 -3.57 1.38 -1.43
N PRO A 67 -3.40 1.63 -2.75
CA PRO A 67 -3.08 2.94 -3.29
C PRO A 67 -4.29 3.90 -3.39
N CYS A 68 -5.51 3.47 -3.05
CA CYS A 68 -6.72 4.29 -3.18
C CYS A 68 -6.84 5.47 -2.20
N PRO A 69 -6.49 5.35 -0.90
CA PRO A 69 -6.67 6.43 0.06
C PRO A 69 -5.96 7.73 -0.37
N GLY A 70 -6.74 8.79 -0.58
CA GLY A 70 -6.26 10.11 -0.98
C GLY A 70 -6.01 10.30 -2.48
N THR A 71 -6.27 9.29 -3.32
CA THR A 71 -5.99 9.39 -4.77
C THR A 71 -7.16 9.97 -5.57
N CYS A 72 -8.41 9.55 -5.29
CA CYS A 72 -9.58 10.00 -6.04
C CYS A 72 -10.20 11.27 -5.46
N GLY A 73 -10.83 12.06 -6.33
CA GLY A 73 -11.53 13.28 -5.98
C GLY A 73 -12.85 13.02 -5.25
N GLN A 74 -13.50 14.09 -4.76
CA GLN A 74 -14.80 13.96 -4.12
C GLN A 74 -15.86 13.45 -5.11
N ASN A 75 -16.80 12.64 -4.59
CA ASN A 75 -17.85 11.98 -5.38
C ASN A 75 -17.33 10.99 -6.44
N ALA A 76 -16.10 10.49 -6.28
CA ALA A 76 -15.54 9.41 -7.08
C ALA A 76 -15.34 8.13 -6.25
N ASN A 77 -15.50 6.99 -6.90
CA ASN A 77 -15.12 5.69 -6.38
C ASN A 77 -13.69 5.34 -6.82
N CYS A 78 -12.95 4.64 -5.96
CA CYS A 78 -11.62 4.15 -6.28
C CYS A 78 -11.61 2.62 -6.40
N GLN A 79 -10.92 2.12 -7.42
CA GLN A 79 -10.62 0.70 -7.59
C GLN A 79 -9.15 0.52 -7.92
N VAL A 80 -8.54 -0.57 -7.44
CA VAL A 80 -7.15 -0.89 -7.78
C VAL A 80 -7.14 -1.85 -8.97
N ILE A 81 -6.52 -1.43 -10.07
CA ILE A 81 -6.36 -2.21 -11.29
C ILE A 81 -4.87 -2.33 -11.58
N ASN A 82 -4.33 -3.56 -11.53
CA ASN A 82 -2.92 -3.84 -11.77
C ASN A 82 -1.99 -2.95 -10.93
N HIS A 83 -2.22 -2.91 -9.61
CA HIS A 83 -1.47 -2.10 -8.64
C HIS A 83 -1.63 -0.57 -8.80
N LEU A 84 -2.49 -0.10 -9.70
CA LEU A 84 -2.73 1.32 -9.93
C LEU A 84 -4.14 1.71 -9.50
N PRO A 85 -4.31 2.87 -8.84
CA PRO A 85 -5.63 3.40 -8.53
C PRO A 85 -6.32 3.88 -9.81
N SER A 86 -7.58 3.48 -9.98
CA SER A 86 -8.48 3.90 -11.04
C SER A 86 -9.68 4.57 -10.41
N CYS A 87 -9.92 5.83 -10.77
CA CYS A 87 -10.98 6.65 -10.23
C CYS A 87 -12.13 6.76 -11.23
N THR A 88 -13.36 6.57 -10.76
CA THR A 88 -14.58 6.75 -11.57
C THR A 88 -15.60 7.58 -10.80
N CYS A 89 -16.31 8.50 -11.47
CA CYS A 89 -17.40 9.22 -10.81
C CYS A 89 -18.49 8.23 -10.37
N ILE A 90 -19.03 8.44 -9.17
CA ILE A 90 -20.15 7.65 -8.66
C ILE A 90 -21.37 7.80 -9.60
N PRO A 91 -22.25 6.79 -9.74
CA PRO A 91 -23.43 6.90 -10.59
C PRO A 91 -24.25 8.17 -10.32
N GLY A 92 -24.63 8.88 -11.40
CA GLY A 92 -25.32 10.16 -11.32
C GLY A 92 -24.40 11.39 -11.24
N TYR A 93 -23.07 11.19 -11.24
CA TYR A 93 -22.08 12.28 -11.27
C TYR A 93 -21.21 12.24 -12.53
N THR A 94 -20.66 13.39 -12.91
CA THR A 94 -19.74 13.59 -14.04
C THR A 94 -18.65 14.61 -13.70
N GLY A 95 -17.53 14.58 -14.41
CA GLY A 95 -16.39 15.46 -14.20
C GLY A 95 -15.06 14.72 -14.26
N ASP A 96 -14.06 15.25 -13.56
CA ASP A 96 -12.73 14.64 -13.42
C ASP A 96 -12.69 13.82 -12.11
N PRO A 97 -12.66 12.48 -12.17
CA PRO A 97 -12.72 11.63 -10.99
C PRO A 97 -11.45 11.69 -10.11
N PHE A 98 -10.35 12.27 -10.59
CA PHE A 98 -9.16 12.52 -9.78
C PHE A 98 -9.24 13.86 -9.02
N ARG A 99 -10.18 14.74 -9.38
CA ARG A 99 -10.30 16.07 -8.77
C ARG A 99 -11.64 16.25 -8.07
N PHE A 100 -12.72 16.17 -8.84
CA PHE A 100 -14.07 16.43 -8.36
C PHE A 100 -15.11 15.96 -9.39
N CYS A 101 -16.11 15.22 -8.93
CA CYS A 101 -17.31 14.92 -9.71
C CYS A 101 -18.52 15.74 -9.21
N SER A 102 -19.33 16.20 -10.15
CA SER A 102 -20.55 17.00 -9.94
C SER A 102 -21.80 16.24 -10.39
N ILE A 103 -22.95 16.51 -9.79
CA ILE A 103 -24.22 15.85 -10.15
C ILE A 103 -24.54 16.14 -11.62
N ILE A 104 -24.94 15.11 -12.36
CA ILE A 104 -25.51 15.25 -13.69
C ILE A 104 -26.87 15.94 -13.54
N VAL A 105 -26.90 17.25 -13.78
CA VAL A 105 -28.15 17.99 -13.92
C VAL A 105 -28.78 17.62 -15.26
N GLU A 106 -29.74 16.69 -15.24
CA GLU A 106 -30.66 16.50 -16.36
C GLU A 106 -31.38 17.83 -16.61
N ARG A 107 -30.92 18.61 -17.59
CA ARG A 107 -31.70 19.74 -18.10
C ARG A 107 -32.94 19.19 -18.78
N LYS A 108 -34.01 18.99 -18.00
CA LYS A 108 -35.39 18.79 -18.47
C LYS A 108 -35.92 19.96 -19.35
N TYR A 109 -35.11 20.99 -19.61
CA TYR A 109 -35.53 22.21 -20.30
C TYR A 109 -35.12 22.31 -21.79
N PHE A 110 -34.44 21.32 -22.37
CA PHE A 110 -34.23 21.28 -23.83
C PHE A 110 -35.33 20.50 -24.59
N MET A 111 -36.36 20.03 -23.89
CA MET A 111 -37.51 19.30 -24.47
C MET A 111 -38.86 20.00 -24.26
N LEU A 112 -38.90 21.27 -23.81
CA LEU A 112 -40.07 22.08 -24.15
C LEU A 112 -40.04 22.22 -25.67
N PRO A 113 -41.03 21.69 -26.40
CA PRO A 113 -41.00 21.78 -27.84
C PRO A 113 -40.98 23.26 -28.21
N MET A 114 -40.13 23.62 -29.17
CA MET A 114 -40.09 24.94 -29.82
C MET A 114 -41.43 25.34 -30.50
N THR A 115 -42.53 24.65 -30.21
CA THR A 115 -43.88 24.87 -30.75
C THR A 115 -44.76 25.79 -29.89
N LEU A 116 -44.25 26.36 -28.78
CA LEU A 116 -44.98 27.35 -27.97
C LEU A 116 -44.49 28.80 -28.17
N LEU A 117 -43.79 29.08 -29.28
CA LEU A 117 -43.35 30.42 -29.68
C LEU A 117 -43.98 30.88 -31.01
N ARG A 118 -45.19 30.40 -31.32
CA ARG A 118 -46.11 31.01 -32.28
C ARG A 118 -47.55 30.84 -31.82
#